data_AF-A0A5C3R154-F1
#
_entry.id   AF-A0A5C3R154-F1
#
_cell.length_a   1.000
_cell.length_b   1.000
_cell.length_c   1.000
_cell.angle_alpha   90.00
_cell.angle_beta   90.00
_cell.angle_gamma   90.00
#
_symmetry.space_group_name_H-M   'P 1'
#
loop_
_entity.id
_entity.type
_entity.pdbx_description
1 polymer ?
#
loop_
_entity_poly.entity_id
_entity_poly.type
_entity_poly.pdbx_seq_one_letter_code
_entity_poly.pdbx_strand_id
1 'polypeptide(L)' 'KPQRKVNTPFRRVDPDKVMEAVNAQLQDNRYDKKIAPTNDYGARAHQDLIVTRGAGFRKEKNKKKRGSYRGGEITVR' A
#
# COMPACT_ATOMS: atom_id res chain seq x y z
N LYS A 1 1.78 -19.04 35.81
CA LYS A 1 0.99 -18.66 34.59
C LYS A 1 0.74 -17.16 34.66
N PRO A 2 0.92 -16.39 33.58
CA PRO A 2 0.65 -14.95 33.60
C PRO A 2 -0.84 -14.69 33.93
N GLN A 3 -1.13 -13.66 34.73
CA GLN A 3 -2.50 -13.29 35.08
C GLN A 3 -3.23 -12.76 33.84
N ARG A 4 -4.44 -13.27 33.54
CA ARG A 4 -5.27 -12.79 32.43
C ARG A 4 -5.84 -11.42 32.80
N LYS A 5 -5.67 -10.43 31.93
CA LYS A 5 -6.39 -9.15 32.01
C LYS A 5 -7.89 -9.41 31.86
N VAL A 6 -8.69 -8.85 32.78
CA VAL A 6 -10.15 -8.94 32.75
C VAL A 6 -10.68 -8.01 31.66
N ASN A 7 -11.76 -8.40 30.96
CA ASN A 7 -12.39 -7.64 29.87
C ASN A 7 -11.54 -7.38 28.61
N THR A 8 -10.42 -8.08 28.42
CA THR A 8 -9.67 -8.02 27.15
C THR A 8 -9.94 -9.26 26.29
N PRO A 9 -10.44 -9.12 25.04
CA PRO A 9 -10.56 -10.26 24.13
C PRO A 9 -9.18 -10.80 23.77
N PHE A 10 -9.11 -12.08 23.41
CA PHE A 10 -7.86 -12.67 22.92
C PHE A 10 -7.40 -11.97 21.65
N ARG A 11 -6.13 -11.56 21.61
CA ARG A 11 -5.47 -10.99 20.44
C ARG A 11 -4.19 -11.76 20.20
N ARG A 12 -3.95 -12.20 18.96
CA ARG A 12 -2.67 -12.84 18.56
C ARG A 12 -1.53 -11.83 18.46
N VAL A 13 -1.88 -10.58 18.18
CA VAL A 13 -0.95 -9.47 17.94
C VAL A 13 -1.26 -8.37 18.94
N ASP A 14 -0.22 -7.88 19.60
CA ASP A 14 -0.31 -6.78 20.55
C ASP A 14 -0.06 -5.45 19.81
N PRO A 15 -1.07 -4.58 19.63
CA PRO A 15 -0.94 -3.40 18.79
C PRO A 15 0.13 -2.43 19.31
N ASP A 16 0.26 -2.29 20.64
CA ASP A 16 1.20 -1.35 21.25
C ASP A 16 2.65 -1.75 20.92
N LYS A 17 2.95 -3.05 21.05
CA LYS A 17 4.26 -3.61 20.69
C LYS A 17 4.55 -3.53 19.20
N VAL A 18 3.53 -3.69 18.35
CA VAL A 18 3.70 -3.56 16.91
C VAL A 18 3.99 -2.11 16.54
N MET A 19 3.30 -1.14 17.13
CA MET A 19 3.56 0.27 16.86
C MET A 19 4.96 0.71 17.29
N GLU A 20 5.46 0.20 18.41
CA GLU A 20 6.84 0.43 18.87
C GLU A 20 7.88 -0.26 17.96
N ALA A 21 7.59 -1.46 17.47
CA ALA A 21 8.52 -2.26 16.67
C ALA A 21 8.53 -1.92 15.17
N VAL A 22 7.49 -1.26 14.66
CA VAL A 22 7.37 -0.91 13.24
C VAL A 22 8.17 0.36 12.96
N ASN A 23 9.24 0.23 12.18
CA ASN A 23 10.02 1.35 11.64
C ASN A 23 9.09 2.42 11.08
N ALA A 24 9.39 3.71 11.33
CA ALA A 24 8.56 4.83 10.87
C ALA A 24 8.27 4.81 9.36
N GLN A 25 9.17 4.23 8.56
CA GLN A 25 9.01 4.06 7.11
C GLN A 25 7.95 3.01 6.71
N LEU A 26 7.61 2.09 7.60
CA LEU A 26 6.63 1.01 7.37
C LEU A 26 5.23 1.34 7.91
N GLN A 27 5.06 2.52 8.51
CA GLN A 27 3.79 2.98 9.07
C GLN A 27 2.74 3.28 7.99
N ASP A 28 3.18 3.70 6.79
CA ASP A 28 2.29 4.09 5.70
C ASP A 28 2.77 3.51 4.37
N ASN A 29 1.96 2.62 3.78
CA ASN A 29 2.22 1.94 2.52
C ASN A 29 1.65 2.66 1.30
N ARG A 30 1.15 3.90 1.44
CA ARG A 30 0.66 4.70 0.31
C ARG A 30 1.79 5.02 -0.67
N TYR A 31 1.43 5.12 -1.95
CA TYR A 31 2.38 5.51 -3.00
C TYR A 31 3.01 6.89 -2.70
N ASP A 32 2.24 7.85 -2.15
CA ASP A 32 2.72 9.19 -1.82
C ASP A 32 3.86 9.24 -0.79
N LYS A 33 4.01 8.18 0.02
CA LYS A 33 5.09 8.05 1.00
C LYS A 33 6.33 7.35 0.44
N LYS A 34 6.22 6.76 -0.74
CA LYS A 34 7.36 6.17 -1.46
C LYS A 34 8.33 7.28 -1.84
N ILE A 35 9.60 7.08 -1.53
CA ILE A 35 10.68 7.92 -2.06
C ILE A 35 10.93 7.47 -3.50
N ALA A 36 10.33 8.16 -4.48
CA ALA A 36 10.44 7.80 -5.89
C ALA A 36 10.41 9.03 -6.82
N PRO A 37 10.92 8.90 -8.06
CA PRO A 37 10.82 9.96 -9.05
C PRO A 37 9.36 10.28 -9.38
N THR A 38 9.03 11.58 -9.46
CA THR A 38 7.67 12.08 -9.68
C THR A 38 7.08 11.78 -11.05
N ASN A 39 7.90 11.37 -12.04
CA ASN A 39 7.45 11.01 -13.39
C ASN A 39 7.77 9.55 -13.75
N ASP A 40 7.93 8.68 -12.74
CA ASP A 40 8.15 7.26 -12.98
C ASP A 40 6.87 6.54 -13.46
N TYR A 41 7.04 5.35 -14.00
CA TYR A 41 5.93 4.49 -14.43
C TYR A 41 4.88 4.27 -13.32
N GLY A 42 5.32 4.21 -12.07
CA GLY A 42 4.46 4.03 -10.89
C GLY A 42 3.61 5.25 -10.57
N ALA A 43 4.13 6.46 -10.76
CA ALA A 43 3.45 7.72 -10.44
C ALA A 43 2.23 7.90 -11.33
N ARG A 44 2.40 7.67 -12.64
CA ARG A 44 1.28 7.68 -13.59
C ARG A 44 0.28 6.57 -13.31
N ALA A 45 0.73 5.39 -12.88
CA ALA A 45 -0.16 4.28 -12.59
C ALA A 45 -0.99 4.56 -11.33
N HIS A 46 -0.39 5.19 -10.32
CA HIS A 46 -1.07 5.66 -9.13
C HIS A 46 -2.17 6.68 -9.49
N GLN A 47 -1.84 7.73 -10.25
CA GLN A 47 -2.80 8.75 -10.69
C GLN A 47 -4.00 8.15 -11.42
N ASP A 48 -3.78 7.20 -12.32
CA ASP A 48 -4.83 6.53 -13.08
C ASP A 48 -5.74 5.64 -12.20
N LEU A 49 -5.15 4.89 -11.27
CA LEU A 49 -5.85 3.81 -10.58
C LEU A 49 -6.40 4.20 -9.21
N ILE A 50 -5.89 5.26 -8.57
CA ILE A 50 -6.27 5.68 -7.21
C ILE A 50 -7.77 6.01 -7.07
N VAL A 51 -8.39 6.48 -8.16
CA VAL A 51 -9.82 6.82 -8.20
C VAL A 51 -10.72 5.58 -8.22
N THR A 52 -10.16 4.40 -8.49
CA THR A 52 -10.93 3.15 -8.64
C THR A 52 -10.79 2.25 -7.42
N ARG A 53 -11.85 1.49 -7.10
CA ARG A 53 -11.85 0.52 -6.00
C ARG A 53 -12.52 -0.79 -6.41
N GLY A 54 -12.22 -1.88 -5.71
CA GLY A 54 -12.89 -3.18 -5.85
C GLY A 54 -12.89 -3.73 -7.28
N ALA A 55 -14.06 -4.12 -7.78
CA ALA A 55 -14.21 -4.69 -9.12
C ALA A 55 -13.86 -3.68 -10.24
N GLY A 56 -14.12 -2.39 -10.02
CA GLY A 56 -13.76 -1.31 -10.96
C GLY A 56 -12.25 -1.20 -11.15
N PHE A 57 -11.49 -1.29 -10.05
CA PHE A 57 -10.02 -1.31 -10.09
C PHE A 57 -9.49 -2.47 -10.94
N ARG A 58 -10.03 -3.67 -10.79
CA ARG A 58 -9.61 -4.84 -11.59
C ARG A 58 -9.83 -4.61 -13.09
N LYS A 59 -10.98 -4.04 -13.46
CA LYS A 59 -11.32 -3.74 -14.86
C LYS A 59 -10.39 -2.67 -15.44
N GLU A 60 -10.23 -1.55 -14.76
CA GLU A 60 -9.39 -0.43 -15.23
C GLU A 60 -7.92 -0.85 -15.35
N LYS A 61 -7.39 -1.53 -14.33
CA LYS A 61 -6.04 -2.10 -14.36
C LYS A 61 -5.85 -3.05 -15.55
N ASN A 62 -6.80 -3.96 -15.82
CA ASN A 62 -6.68 -4.89 -16.93
C ASN A 62 -6.79 -4.20 -18.29
N LYS A 63 -7.60 -3.15 -18.41
CA LYS A 63 -7.70 -2.31 -19.61
C LYS A 63 -6.36 -1.61 -19.90
N LYS A 64 -5.76 -0.99 -18.89
CA LYS A 64 -4.44 -0.33 -18.98
C LYS A 64 -3.33 -1.34 -19.30
N LYS A 65 -3.37 -2.57 -18.73
CA LYS A 65 -2.40 -3.65 -19.00
C LYS A 65 -2.41 -4.15 -20.46
N ARG A 66 -3.54 -4.11 -21.16
CA ARG A 66 -3.71 -4.68 -22.52
C ARG A 66 -3.08 -3.85 -23.66
N GLY A 67 -2.08 -3.02 -23.36
CA GLY A 67 -1.27 -2.35 -24.38
C GLY A 67 -1.60 -0.88 -24.64
N SER A 68 -2.62 -0.31 -23.98
CA SER A 68 -2.91 1.13 -24.08
C SER A 68 -2.12 1.98 -23.09
N TYR A 69 -1.50 1.39 -22.06
CA TYR A 69 -0.74 2.16 -21.08
C TYR A 69 0.73 2.31 -21.48
N ARG A 70 1.07 3.52 -21.95
CA ARG A 70 2.43 3.98 -22.22
C ARG A 70 2.90 4.89 -21.07
N GLY A 71 2.96 4.33 -19.86
CA GLY A 71 3.41 5.04 -18.65
C GLY A 71 4.88 5.49 -18.72
N GLY A 72 5.29 6.36 -17.78
CA GLY A 72 6.58 7.05 -17.77
C GLY A 72 7.81 6.14 -17.67
N GLU A 73 8.98 6.73 -17.40
CA GLU A 73 10.24 5.97 -17.39
C GLU A 73 10.15 4.79 -16.41
N ILE A 74 10.59 3.62 -16.87
CA ILE A 74 10.68 2.44 -16.01
C ILE A 74 11.89 2.68 -15.10
N THR A 75 11.63 3.05 -13.85
CA THR A 75 12.68 3.08 -12.84
C THR A 75 13.14 1.64 -12.58
N VAL A 76 14.32 1.28 -13.07
CA VAL A 76 14.93 -0.07 -12.92
C VAL A 76 15.88 -0.14 -11.71
N ARG A 77 15.81 0.82 -10.79
CA ARG A 77 16.69 0.86 -9.62
C ARG A 77 16.35 -0.22 -8.61
#